data_AF-A0A7C3CGK7-F1
#
_entry.id   AF-A0A7C3CGK7-F1
#
_cell.length_a   1.000
_cell.length_b   1.000
_cell.length_c   1.000
_cell.angle_alpha   90.00
_cell.angle_beta   90.00
_cell.angle_gamma   90.00
#
_symmetry.space_group_name_H-M   'P 1'
#
loop_
_entity.id
_entity.type
_entity.pdbx_description
1 polymer ?
#
loop_
_entity_poly.entity_id
_entity_poly.type
_entity_poly.pdbx_seq_one_letter_code
_entity_poly.pdbx_strand_id
1 'polypeptide(L)' 'MSEGEWLLDGEGPGRPLLILAHGAGAGWDTPFMTRMAGMIATHGVMVARFEFSYMRHRRETGRRSGPGRAER' A
#
# COMPACT_ATOMS: atom_id res chain seq x y z
N MET A 1 -11.84 -7.41 13.91
CA MET A 1 -10.70 -7.77 13.05
C MET A 1 -10.45 -6.56 12.17
N SER A 2 -9.39 -5.79 12.42
CA SER A 2 -9.03 -4.70 11.51
C SER A 2 -8.39 -5.34 10.28
N GLU A 3 -9.20 -5.58 9.26
CA GLU A 3 -8.69 -5.89 7.92
C GLU A 3 -7.63 -4.83 7.57
N GLY A 4 -6.51 -5.27 7.00
CA GLY A 4 -5.53 -4.36 6.43
C GLY A 4 -6.29 -3.44 5.47
N GLU A 5 -6.10 -2.13 5.61
CA GLU A 5 -6.80 -1.16 4.77
C GLU A 5 -6.10 -1.22 3.41
N TRP A 6 -6.69 -2.00 2.51
CA TRP A 6 -6.26 -2.11 1.13
C TRP A 6 -6.91 -1.00 0.33
N LEU A 7 -6.09 -0.26 -0.42
CA LEU A 7 -6.59 0.67 -1.42
C LEU A 7 -6.41 0.04 -2.81
N LEU A 8 -7.47 0.11 -3.61
CA LEU A 8 -7.52 -0.42 -4.97
C LEU A 8 -7.67 0.72 -5.97
N ASP A 9 -6.84 0.71 -7.01
CA ASP A 9 -6.93 1.57 -8.18
C ASP A 9 -7.23 0.73 -9.43
N GLY A 10 -8.15 1.19 -10.28
CA GLY A 10 -8.60 0.52 -11.50
C GLY A 10 -9.90 -0.28 -11.33
N GLU A 11 -10.54 -0.60 -12.45
CA GLU A 11 -11.84 -1.28 -12.48
C GLU A 11 -11.83 -2.49 -13.43
N GLY A 12 -12.67 -3.48 -13.10
CA GLY A 12 -13.05 -4.56 -14.01
C GLY A 12 -12.46 -5.93 -13.64
N PRO A 13 -13.30 -6.99 -13.59
CA PRO A 13 -12.83 -8.35 -13.34
C PRO A 13 -11.92 -8.86 -14.46
N GLY A 14 -11.00 -9.77 -14.13
CA GLY A 14 -10.11 -10.44 -15.09
C GLY A 14 -8.88 -9.61 -15.53
N ARG A 15 -8.61 -8.47 -14.89
CA ARG A 15 -7.41 -7.66 -15.14
C ARG A 15 -6.23 -8.14 -14.27
N PRO A 16 -4.97 -7.98 -14.74
CA PRO A 16 -3.80 -8.24 -13.89
C PRO A 16 -3.83 -7.38 -12.63
N LEU A 17 -3.43 -7.95 -11.49
CA LEU A 17 -3.31 -7.23 -10.22
C LEU A 17 -1.84 -7.05 -9.86
N LEU A 18 -1.43 -5.81 -9.68
CA LEU A 18 -0.11 -5.43 -9.15
C LEU A 18 -0.27 -4.99 -7.69
N ILE A 19 0.49 -5.61 -6.79
CA ILE A 19 0.58 -5.19 -5.38
C ILE A 19 1.80 -4.29 -5.21
N LEU A 20 1.60 -3.06 -4.72
CA LEU A 20 2.66 -2.12 -4.40
C LEU A 20 2.81 -1.98 -2.88
N ALA A 21 3.96 -2.42 -2.37
CA ALA A 21 4.36 -2.23 -0.98
C ALA A 21 5.27 -0.99 -0.84
N HIS A 22 5.02 -0.17 0.18
CA HIS A 22 5.87 0.99 0.49
C HIS A 22 7.15 0.57 1.25
N GLY A 23 8.15 1.45 1.29
CA GLY A 23 9.35 1.26 2.12
C GLY A 23 9.14 1.67 3.59
N ALA A 24 10.17 1.52 4.44
CA ALA A 24 10.10 1.88 5.86
C ALA A 24 10.06 3.39 6.17
N GLY A 25 10.22 4.23 5.14
CA GLY A 25 10.30 5.68 5.29
C GLY A 25 8.94 6.38 5.27
N ALA A 26 8.00 5.88 4.47
CA ALA A 26 6.73 6.55 4.16
C ALA A 26 5.62 5.52 3.85
N GLY A 27 4.36 5.92 4.06
CA GLY A 27 3.18 5.06 3.90
C GLY A 27 2.77 4.85 2.44
N TRP A 28 1.66 4.16 2.24
CA TRP A 28 1.08 3.87 0.92
C TRP A 28 0.50 5.10 0.21
N ASP A 29 0.23 6.16 0.98
CA ASP A 29 -0.46 7.40 0.58
C ASP A 29 0.49 8.48 0.04
N THR A 30 1.79 8.15 -0.13
CA THR A 30 2.76 9.09 -0.69
C THR A 30 2.33 9.59 -2.09
N PRO A 31 2.67 10.85 -2.45
CA PRO A 31 2.36 11.38 -3.78
C PRO A 31 2.91 10.52 -4.92
N PHE A 32 4.10 9.92 -4.73
CA PHE A 32 4.70 9.01 -5.69
C PHE A 32 3.84 7.75 -5.90
N MET A 33 3.48 7.03 -4.82
CA MET A 33 2.70 5.80 -4.93
C MET A 33 1.30 6.05 -5.48
N THR A 34 0.65 7.14 -5.06
CA THR A 34 -0.67 7.53 -5.58
C THR A 34 -0.60 7.84 -7.08
N ARG A 35 0.39 8.60 -7.54
CA ARG A 35 0.57 8.91 -8.96
C ARG A 35 0.87 7.66 -9.77
N MET A 36 1.77 6.80 -9.30
CA MET A 36 2.13 5.55 -9.99
C MET A 36 0.95 4.60 -10.11
N ALA A 37 0.19 4.41 -9.02
CA ALA A 37 -0.99 3.53 -9.04
C ALA A 37 -2.04 4.01 -10.05
N GLY A 38 -2.35 5.31 -10.06
CA GLY A 38 -3.27 5.88 -11.04
C GLY A 38 -2.78 5.72 -12.48
N MET A 39 -1.51 6.01 -12.76
CA MET A 39 -0.94 5.85 -14.10
C MET A 39 -0.98 4.39 -14.57
N ILE A 40 -0.62 3.43 -13.71
CA ILE A 40 -0.66 2.00 -14.04
C ILE A 40 -2.11 1.53 -14.28
N ALA A 41 -3.06 2.01 -13.46
CA ALA A 41 -4.48 1.71 -13.63
C ALA A 41 -5.03 2.15 -15.00
N THR A 42 -4.57 3.28 -15.54
CA THR A 42 -4.97 3.71 -16.90
C THR A 42 -4.54 2.75 -18.02
N HIS A 43 -3.61 1.84 -17.75
CA HIS A 43 -3.18 0.80 -18.69
C HIS A 43 -3.90 -0.55 -18.50
N GLY A 44 -4.99 -0.58 -17.73
CA GLY A 44 -5.81 -1.78 -17.53
C GLY A 44 -5.20 -2.81 -16.57
N VAL A 45 -4.33 -2.36 -15.67
CA VAL A 45 -3.77 -3.15 -14.56
C VAL A 45 -4.37 -2.65 -13.25
N MET A 46 -4.99 -3.52 -12.46
CA MET A 46 -5.44 -3.15 -11.12
C MET A 46 -4.23 -2.98 -10.21
N VAL A 47 -4.26 -1.99 -9.32
CA VAL A 47 -3.18 -1.75 -8.36
C VAL A 47 -3.73 -1.81 -6.95
N ALA A 48 -3.16 -2.69 -6.12
CA ALA A 48 -3.44 -2.76 -4.70
C ALA A 48 -2.29 -2.15 -3.90
N ARG A 49 -2.63 -1.29 -2.95
CA ARG A 49 -1.69 -0.68 -1.98
C ARG A 49 -2.15 -1.01 -0.57
N PHE A 50 -1.22 -1.18 0.35
CA PHE A 50 -1.51 -1.48 1.75
C PHE A 50 -0.48 -0.84 2.67
N GLU A 51 -0.82 -0.72 3.94
CA GLU A 51 0.09 -0.26 4.98
C GLU A 51 0.68 -1.43 5.78
N PHE A 52 2.00 -1.48 5.94
CA PHE A 52 2.61 -2.39 6.91
C PHE A 52 2.18 -2.04 8.32
N SER A 53 1.94 -3.05 9.16
CA SER A 53 1.47 -2.89 10.55
C SER A 53 2.34 -1.94 11.38
N TYR A 54 3.66 -1.99 11.23
CA TYR A 54 4.57 -1.08 11.94
C TYR A 54 4.49 0.37 11.45
N MET A 55 4.13 0.62 10.19
CA MET A 55 3.91 1.97 9.66
C MET A 55 2.56 2.52 10.10
N ARG A 56 1.52 1.68 10.12
CA ARG A 56 0.23 2.02 10.74
C ARG A 56 0.40 2.41 12.20
N HIS A 57 1.10 1.59 12.98
CA HIS A 57 1.40 1.88 14.38
C HIS A 57 2.17 3.20 14.54
N ARG A 58 3.15 3.47 13.66
CA ARG A 58 3.86 4.74 13.62
C ARG A 58 2.94 5.92 13.33
N ARG A 59 1.97 5.76 12.42
CA ARG A 59 0.98 6.79 12.07
C ARG A 59 0.04 7.09 13.24
N GLU A 60 -0.45 6.05 13.91
CA GLU A 60 -1.37 6.17 15.06
C GLU A 60 -0.69 6.74 16.31
N THR A 61 0.55 6.35 16.58
CA THR A 61 1.25 6.68 17.84
C THR A 61 2.27 7.81 17.72
N GLY A 62 2.65 8.19 16.49
CA GLY A 62 3.75 9.12 16.23
C GLY A 62 5.15 8.60 16.60
N ARG A 63 5.26 7.39 17.17
CA ARG A 63 6.54 6.79 17.58
C ARG A 63 7.18 6.05 16.42
N ARG A 64 8.49 6.24 16.23
CA ARG A 64 9.24 5.47 15.21
C ARG A 64 9.34 4.01 15.64
N SER A 65 8.68 3.15 14.89
CA SER A 65 8.87 1.69 14.86
C SER A 65 9.54 1.33 13.53
N GLY A 66 10.61 0.54 13.59
CA GLY A 66 11.18 -0.08 12.39
C GLY A 66 10.35 -1.29 11.95
N PRO A 67 10.57 -1.81 10.73
CA PRO A 67 10.03 -3.12 10.37
C PRO A 67 10.55 -4.16 11.38
N GLY A 68 9.64 -4.91 11.99
CA GLY A 68 10.01 -6.14 12.70
C GLY A 68 10.64 -7.15 11.73
N ARG A 69 11.13 -8.28 12.25
CA ARG A 69 11.44 -9.41 11.36
C ARG A 69 10.18 -9.75 10.57
N ALA A 70 10.33 -9.98 9.26
CA ALA A 70 9.26 -10.57 8.47
C ALA A 70 8.84 -11.86 9.18
N GLU A 71 7.56 -11.93 9.56
CA GLU A 71 6.98 -13.14 10.11
C GLU A 71 7.12 -14.23 9.03
N ARG A 72 7.59 -15.41 9.44
CA ARG A 72 7.82 -16.55 8.54
C ARG A 72 6.53 -17.29 8.29
#